data_AF-A0A1H4RR74-F1
#
_entry.id   AF-A0A1H4RR74-F1
#
_cell.length_a   1.000
_cell.length_b   1.000
_cell.length_c   1.000
_cell.angle_alpha   90.00
_cell.angle_beta   90.00
_cell.angle_gamma   90.00
#
_symmetry.space_group_name_H-M   'P 1'
#
loop_
_entity.id
_entity.type
_entity.pdbx_description
1 polymer ?
#
loop_
_entity_poly.entity_id
_entity_poly.type
_entity_poly.pdbx_seq_one_letter_code
_entity_poly.pdbx_strand_id
1 'polypeptide(L)'
;MHDEFLCHVTAYGMCDGRRIGVPLGTYRAPTLALALWWLRDRASWIAERLDPSPGDGTYPAGALVPVADTVADVPALLRAWCADDARQELVADELAGGRLVRIAASDDTTEYELLAESVDALRMQRTLPALVMPVA
;
A
#
# COMPACT_ATOMS: atom_id res chain seq x y z
N MET A 1 22.94 -12.12 6.89
CA MET A 1 21.64 -11.65 7.38
C MET A 1 20.71 -11.72 6.17
N HIS A 2 19.52 -12.30 6.28
CA HIS A 2 18.54 -12.22 5.18
C HIS A 2 17.66 -11.03 5.49
N ASP A 3 17.64 -10.04 4.61
CA ASP A 3 16.76 -8.89 4.75
C ASP A 3 15.32 -9.35 4.56
N GLU A 4 14.56 -9.27 5.64
CA GLU A 4 13.14 -9.58 5.65
C GLU A 4 12.34 -8.29 5.64
N PHE A 5 11.20 -8.31 4.95
CA PHE A 5 10.35 -7.13 4.78
C PHE A 5 8.95 -7.42 5.30
N LEU A 6 8.38 -6.43 5.98
CA LEU A 6 7.01 -6.47 6.44
C LEU A 6 6.17 -5.55 5.56
N CYS A 7 5.18 -6.12 4.88
CA CYS A 7 4.30 -5.42 3.96
C CYS A 7 2.87 -5.42 4.48
N HIS A 8 2.18 -4.30 4.33
CA HIS A 8 0.78 -4.14 4.73
C HIS A 8 0.03 -3.33 3.69
N VAL A 9 -1.27 -3.60 3.60
CA VAL A 9 -2.20 -2.77 2.85
C VAL A 9 -3.37 -2.41 3.76
N THR A 10 -3.71 -1.13 3.81
CA THR A 10 -4.81 -0.61 4.62
C THR A 10 -5.64 0.35 3.79
N ALA A 11 -6.96 0.18 3.79
CA ALA A 11 -7.89 1.19 3.29
C ALA A 11 -8.35 2.07 4.45
N TYR A 12 -8.31 3.38 4.27
CA TYR A 12 -8.74 4.36 5.25
C TYR A 12 -9.95 5.10 4.73
N GLY A 13 -11.07 4.99 5.46
CA GLY A 13 -12.29 5.76 5.19
C GLY A 13 -12.66 6.64 6.38
N MET A 14 -13.64 7.52 6.17
CA MET A 14 -14.21 8.34 7.25
C MET A 14 -15.47 7.69 7.83
N CYS A 15 -15.49 7.49 9.14
CA CYS A 15 -16.66 7.02 9.89
C CYS A 15 -16.89 7.96 11.06
N ASP A 16 -18.06 8.62 11.09
CA ASP A 16 -18.42 9.60 12.13
C ASP A 16 -17.33 10.69 12.36
N GLY A 17 -16.81 11.25 11.27
CA GLY A 17 -15.75 12.26 11.30
C GLY A 17 -14.36 11.72 11.70
N ARG A 18 -14.19 10.42 11.89
CA ARG A 18 -12.92 9.78 12.26
C ARG A 18 -12.37 8.96 11.11
N ARG A 19 -11.07 9.06 10.86
CA ARG A 19 -10.36 8.20 9.90
C ARG A 19 -10.20 6.81 10.50
N ILE A 20 -10.77 5.80 9.86
CA ILE A 20 -10.74 4.39 10.27
C ILE A 20 -9.99 3.58 9.22
N GLY A 21 -8.98 2.84 9.65
CA GLY A 21 -8.21 1.93 8.79
C GLY A 21 -8.75 0.50 8.86
N VAL A 22 -8.97 -0.11 7.69
CA VAL A 22 -9.34 -1.51 7.51
C VAL A 22 -8.18 -2.24 6.81
N PRO A 23 -7.51 -3.19 7.49
CA PRO A 23 -6.45 -3.98 6.87
C PRO A 23 -6.99 -4.82 5.71
N LEU A 24 -6.39 -4.69 4.53
CA LEU A 24 -6.73 -5.46 3.34
C LEU A 24 -5.76 -6.63 3.09
N GLY A 25 -4.60 -6.61 3.72
CA GLY A 25 -3.64 -7.71 3.65
C GLY A 25 -2.34 -7.40 4.34
N THR A 26 -1.63 -8.46 4.75
CA THR A 26 -0.28 -8.38 5.29
C THR A 26 0.56 -9.48 4.68
N TYR A 27 1.86 -9.23 4.53
CA TYR A 27 2.80 -10.21 4.02
C TYR A 27 4.19 -9.99 4.58
N ARG A 28 4.81 -11.09 4.98
CA ARG A 28 6.19 -11.11 5.46
C ARG A 28 7.06 -11.68 4.34
N ALA A 29 7.69 -10.79 3.60
CA ALA A 29 8.48 -11.14 2.42
C ALA A 29 9.90 -11.53 2.83
N PRO A 30 10.38 -12.73 2.46
CA PRO A 30 11.71 -13.19 2.81
C PRO A 30 12.83 -12.60 1.92
N THR A 31 12.47 -11.83 0.90
CA THR A 31 13.39 -11.13 0.01
C THR A 31 12.78 -9.82 -0.47
N LEU A 32 13.62 -8.87 -0.89
CA LEU A 32 13.19 -7.60 -1.49
C LEU A 32 12.31 -7.83 -2.72
N ALA A 33 12.71 -8.75 -3.60
CA ALA A 33 11.95 -9.06 -4.81
C ALA A 33 10.52 -9.54 -4.50
N LEU A 34 10.33 -10.35 -3.45
CA LEU A 34 9.01 -10.80 -3.04
C LEU A 34 8.19 -9.69 -2.35
N ALA A 35 8.85 -8.75 -1.66
CA ALA A 35 8.17 -7.57 -1.12
C ALA A 35 7.60 -6.70 -2.25
N LEU A 36 8.43 -6.37 -3.25
CA LEU A 36 8.03 -5.59 -4.42
C LEU A 36 6.94 -6.29 -5.23
N TRP A 37 7.11 -7.59 -5.50
CA TRP A 37 6.10 -8.40 -6.17
C TRP A 37 4.77 -8.34 -5.43
N TRP A 38 4.77 -8.51 -4.11
CA TRP A 38 3.54 -8.51 -3.33
C TRP A 38 2.86 -7.14 -3.33
N LEU A 39 3.62 -6.04 -3.21
CA LEU A 39 3.05 -4.69 -3.30
C LEU A 39 2.37 -4.46 -4.66
N ARG A 40 3.02 -4.87 -5.76
CA ARG A 40 2.45 -4.80 -7.13
C ARG A 40 1.19 -5.64 -7.26
N ASP A 41 1.24 -6.88 -6.80
CA ASP A 41 0.11 -7.80 -6.81
C ASP A 41 -1.09 -7.23 -6.02
N ARG A 42 -0.86 -6.64 -4.84
CA ARG A 42 -1.92 -6.02 -4.06
C ARG A 42 -2.47 -4.73 -4.67
N ALA A 43 -1.63 -3.89 -5.27
CA ALA A 43 -2.09 -2.70 -5.98
C ALA A 43 -2.99 -3.07 -7.18
N SER A 44 -2.57 -4.05 -7.99
CA SER A 44 -3.38 -4.56 -9.10
C SER A 44 -4.69 -5.18 -8.61
N TRP A 45 -4.63 -5.99 -7.53
CA TRP A 45 -5.80 -6.62 -6.94
C TRP A 45 -6.85 -5.61 -6.42
N ILE A 46 -6.41 -4.47 -5.88
CA ILE A 46 -7.30 -3.35 -5.51
C ILE A 46 -7.91 -2.75 -6.77
N ALA A 47 -7.08 -2.38 -7.76
CA ALA A 47 -7.54 -1.73 -8.98
C ALA A 47 -8.62 -2.55 -9.70
N GLU A 48 -8.43 -3.86 -9.85
CA GLU A 48 -9.40 -4.78 -10.46
C GLU A 48 -10.72 -4.88 -9.70
N ARG A 49 -10.73 -4.65 -8.39
CA ARG A 49 -11.95 -4.70 -7.57
C ARG A 49 -12.71 -3.39 -7.56
N LEU A 50 -12.00 -2.28 -7.70
CA LEU A 50 -12.60 -0.95 -7.77
C LEU A 50 -13.13 -0.63 -9.17
N ASP A 51 -12.42 -1.07 -10.21
CA ASP A 51 -12.77 -0.83 -11.61
C ASP A 51 -12.49 -2.10 -12.43
N PRO A 52 -13.40 -3.09 -12.40
CA PRO A 52 -13.23 -4.32 -13.15
C PRO A 52 -13.35 -4.11 -14.65
N SER A 53 -12.59 -4.89 -15.44
CA SER A 53 -12.68 -4.84 -16.89
C SER A 53 -14.00 -5.43 -17.37
N PRO A 54 -14.54 -4.94 -18.50
CA PRO A 54 -15.70 -5.57 -19.12
C PRO A 54 -15.44 -7.05 -19.38
N GLY A 55 -16.21 -7.93 -18.73
CA GLY A 55 -16.10 -9.39 -18.87
C GLY A 55 -15.34 -10.12 -17.76
N ASP A 56 -14.81 -9.42 -16.75
CA ASP A 56 -14.05 -10.04 -15.63
C ASP A 56 -14.91 -10.94 -14.71
N GLY A 57 -16.24 -10.89 -14.85
CA GLY A 57 -17.14 -11.81 -14.16
C GLY A 57 -18.56 -11.29 -14.02
N THR A 58 -19.38 -12.06 -13.31
CA THR A 58 -20.74 -11.64 -12.95
C THR A 58 -20.70 -10.83 -11.66
N TYR A 59 -21.11 -9.56 -11.74
CA TYR A 59 -21.30 -8.71 -10.57
C TYR A 59 -22.78 -8.66 -10.19
N PRO A 60 -23.11 -8.59 -8.89
CA PRO A 60 -24.48 -8.35 -8.46
C PRO A 60 -25.04 -7.05 -9.06
N ALA A 61 -26.34 -7.03 -9.32
CA ALA A 61 -27.00 -5.81 -9.78
C ALA A 61 -26.77 -4.66 -8.78
N GLY A 62 -26.32 -3.51 -9.27
CA GLY A 62 -26.00 -2.34 -8.44
C GLY A 62 -24.65 -2.39 -7.71
N ALA A 63 -23.82 -3.42 -7.92
CA ALA A 63 -22.48 -3.49 -7.33
C ALA A 63 -21.48 -2.53 -8.00
N LEU A 64 -21.75 -2.12 -9.25
CA LEU A 64 -20.97 -1.12 -9.98
C LEU A 64 -21.82 0.13 -10.15
N VAL A 65 -21.25 1.28 -9.79
CA VAL A 65 -21.89 2.58 -9.92
C VAL A 65 -20.92 3.50 -10.66
N PRO A 66 -21.37 4.25 -11.68
CA PRO A 66 -20.54 5.24 -12.33
C PRO A 66 -20.04 6.27 -11.32
N VAL A 67 -18.75 6.55 -11.37
CA VAL A 67 -18.12 7.63 -10.61
C VAL A 67 -18.02 8.86 -11.50
N ALA A 68 -18.12 10.06 -10.91
CA ALA A 68 -17.98 11.30 -11.67
C ALA A 68 -16.54 11.51 -12.16
N ASP A 69 -16.38 12.10 -13.33
CA ASP A 69 -15.06 12.38 -13.95
C ASP A 69 -14.17 13.33 -13.12
N THR A 70 -14.74 13.96 -12.08
CA THR A 70 -14.02 14.84 -11.14
C THR A 70 -13.32 14.09 -10.01
N VAL A 71 -13.66 12.82 -9.78
CA VAL A 71 -13.07 11.99 -8.72
C VAL A 71 -11.74 11.44 -9.22
N ALA A 72 -10.76 11.37 -8.33
CA ALA A 72 -9.47 10.76 -8.65
C ALA A 72 -9.64 9.28 -9.03
N ASP A 73 -9.09 8.90 -10.19
CA ASP A 73 -9.10 7.52 -10.69
C ASP A 73 -8.02 6.69 -9.98
N VAL A 74 -8.31 6.27 -8.75
CA VAL A 74 -7.44 5.40 -7.94
C VAL A 74 -7.04 4.13 -8.69
N PRO A 75 -7.95 3.40 -9.37
CA PRO A 75 -7.59 2.23 -10.17
C PRO A 75 -6.53 2.53 -11.24
N ALA A 76 -6.68 3.61 -12.00
CA ALA A 76 -5.70 4.01 -13.00
C ALA A 76 -4.36 4.41 -12.36
N LEU A 77 -4.37 5.13 -11.24
CA LEU A 77 -3.15 5.49 -10.50
C LEU A 77 -2.37 4.25 -10.02
N LEU A 78 -3.07 3.25 -9.48
CA LEU A 78 -2.48 2.00 -9.03
C LEU A 78 -1.92 1.18 -10.20
N ARG A 79 -2.66 1.07 -11.31
CA ARG A 79 -2.17 0.41 -12.54
C ARG A 79 -0.95 1.12 -13.11
N ALA A 80 -0.97 2.44 -13.16
CA ALA A 80 0.15 3.26 -13.61
C ALA A 80 1.38 3.04 -12.73
N TRP A 81 1.22 2.96 -11.40
CA TRP A 81 2.31 2.64 -10.50
C TRP A 81 2.86 1.23 -10.73
N CYS A 82 2.00 0.22 -10.92
CA CYS A 82 2.42 -1.15 -11.22
C CYS A 82 3.22 -1.27 -12.53
N ALA A 83 2.97 -0.38 -13.49
CA ALA A 83 3.60 -0.35 -14.81
C ALA A 83 4.82 0.60 -14.90
N ASP A 84 5.12 1.35 -13.85
CA ASP A 84 6.20 2.34 -13.83
C ASP A 84 7.49 1.74 -13.26
N ASP A 85 8.31 1.16 -14.13
CA ASP A 85 9.56 0.49 -13.75
C ASP A 85 10.53 1.42 -13.00
N ALA A 86 10.56 2.72 -13.34
CA ALA A 86 11.43 3.68 -12.65
C ALA A 86 10.98 3.92 -11.21
N ARG A 87 9.67 4.00 -10.96
CA ARG A 87 9.14 4.04 -9.60
C ARG A 87 9.35 2.74 -8.84
N GLN A 88 9.27 1.59 -9.52
CA GLN A 88 9.54 0.29 -8.88
C GLN A 88 11.00 0.19 -8.43
N GLU A 89 11.95 0.63 -9.26
CA GLU A 89 13.37 0.68 -8.92
C GLU A 89 13.63 1.63 -7.74
N LEU A 90 13.02 2.83 -7.75
CA LEU A 90 13.14 3.75 -6.63
C LEU A 90 12.66 3.12 -5.32
N VAL A 91 11.52 2.43 -5.33
CA VAL A 91 11.00 1.73 -4.14
C VAL A 91 11.96 0.62 -3.70
N ALA A 92 12.58 -0.09 -4.64
CA ALA A 92 13.58 -1.10 -4.34
C ALA A 92 14.79 -0.50 -3.60
N ASP A 93 15.33 0.61 -4.10
CA ASP A 93 16.46 1.32 -3.49
C ASP A 93 16.14 1.85 -2.09
N GLU A 94 14.94 2.39 -1.90
CA GLU A 94 14.45 2.87 -0.60
C GLU A 94 14.38 1.72 0.43
N LEU A 95 13.77 0.60 0.05
CA LEU A 95 13.65 -0.59 0.91
C LEU A 95 15.01 -1.25 1.19
N ALA A 96 15.88 -1.38 0.18
CA ALA A 96 17.23 -1.89 0.35
C ALA A 96 18.06 -0.99 1.28
N GLY A 97 17.82 0.32 1.24
CA GLY A 97 18.39 1.29 2.18
C GLY A 97 17.76 1.28 3.58
N GLY A 98 16.83 0.36 3.88
CA GLY A 98 16.16 0.24 5.16
C GLY A 98 15.12 1.32 5.46
N ARG A 99 14.67 2.06 4.45
CA ARG A 99 13.66 3.12 4.61
C ARG A 99 12.25 2.54 4.52
N LEU A 100 11.34 3.15 5.25
CA LEU A 100 9.90 2.88 5.13
C LEU A 100 9.41 3.41 3.79
N VAL A 101 8.79 2.55 2.99
CA VAL A 101 8.11 2.96 1.77
C VAL A 101 6.60 2.98 1.99
N ARG A 102 5.97 4.06 1.56
CA ARG A 102 4.52 4.26 1.56
C ARG A 102 4.07 4.69 0.17
N ILE A 103 3.19 3.91 -0.44
CA ILE A 103 2.44 4.28 -1.64
C ILE A 103 0.99 4.50 -1.21
N ALA A 104 0.42 5.64 -1.56
CA ALA A 104 -0.96 5.96 -1.24
C ALA A 104 -1.69 6.52 -2.46
N ALA A 105 -2.92 6.07 -2.66
CA ALA A 105 -3.85 6.61 -3.65
C ALA A 105 -5.19 6.85 -2.97
N SER A 106 -5.80 8.01 -3.21
CA SER A 106 -7.04 8.41 -2.54
C SER A 106 -8.05 8.89 -3.55
N ASP A 107 -9.30 8.49 -3.35
CA ASP A 107 -10.48 9.14 -3.93
C ASP A 107 -11.18 10.00 -2.86
N ASP A 108 -12.37 10.49 -3.16
CA ASP A 108 -13.15 11.36 -2.27
C ASP A 108 -13.62 10.67 -0.98
N THR A 109 -13.57 9.34 -0.93
CA THR A 109 -14.12 8.50 0.14
C THR A 109 -13.06 7.72 0.90
N THR A 110 -12.04 7.23 0.19
CA THR A 110 -11.13 6.20 0.68
C THR A 110 -9.70 6.46 0.22
N GLU A 111 -8.75 6.33 1.13
CA GLU A 111 -7.32 6.24 0.83
C GLU A 111 -6.85 4.79 0.94
N TYR A 112 -6.18 4.29 -0.10
CA TYR A 112 -5.54 2.99 -0.13
C TYR A 112 -4.04 3.16 0.07
N GLU A 113 -3.54 2.64 1.19
CA GLU A 113 -2.14 2.72 1.57
C GLU A 113 -1.48 1.34 1.45
N LEU A 114 -0.39 1.27 0.70
CA LEU A 114 0.51 0.13 0.63
C LEU A 114 1.82 0.52 1.30
N LEU A 115 2.23 -0.26 2.29
CA LEU A 115 3.38 0.03 3.14
C LEU A 115 4.32 -1.16 3.14
N ALA A 116 5.62 -0.89 3.03
CA ALA A 116 6.66 -1.89 3.25
C ALA A 116 7.83 -1.31 4.04
N GLU A 117 8.40 -2.11 4.93
CA GLU A 117 9.57 -1.76 5.73
C GLU A 117 10.51 -2.96 5.89
N SER A 118 11.81 -2.68 6.02
CA SER A 118 12.79 -3.69 6.41
C SER A 118 12.66 -4.02 7.91
N VAL A 119 12.51 -5.30 8.22
CA VAL A 119 12.43 -5.81 9.60
C VAL A 119 13.73 -5.54 10.35
N ASP A 120 14.88 -5.63 9.67
CA ASP A 120 16.17 -5.41 10.31
C ASP A 120 16.40 -3.93 10.60
N ALA A 121 15.94 -3.02 9.73
CA ALA A 121 15.90 -1.60 10.03
C ALA A 121 14.99 -1.27 11.23
N LEU A 122 13.80 -1.89 11.30
CA LEU A 122 12.90 -1.72 12.43
C LEU A 122 13.48 -2.24 13.75
N ARG A 123 14.19 -3.38 13.71
CA ARG A 123 14.90 -3.93 14.87
C ARG A 123 15.99 -2.97 15.34
N MET A 124 16.80 -2.44 14.43
CA MET A 124 17.85 -1.47 14.74
C MET A 124 17.28 -0.19 15.35
N GLN A 125 16.17 0.34 14.84
CA GLN A 125 15.51 1.51 15.41
C GLN A 125 15.01 1.27 16.83
N ARG A 126 14.50 0.06 17.14
CA ARG A 126 14.02 -0.30 18.48
C ARG A 126 15.14 -0.56 19.48
N THR A 127 16.35 -0.92 19.03
CA THR A 127 17.53 -1.09 19.88
C THR A 127 18.34 0.18 20.07
N LEU A 128 18.09 1.23 19.29
CA LEU A 128 18.58 2.57 19.62
C LEU A 128 17.90 3.00 20.93
N PRO A 129 18.66 3.31 22.00
CA PRO A 129 18.05 3.83 23.21
C PRO A 129 17.36 5.14 22.84
N ALA A 130 16.03 5.15 22.89
CA ALA A 130 15.30 6.40 22.87
C ALA A 130 15.94 7.27 23.96
N LEU A 131 16.46 8.44 23.58
CA LEU A 131 16.85 9.45 24.53
C LEU A 131 15.56 9.81 25.27
N VAL A 132 15.27 9.12 26.37
CA VAL A 132 14.16 9.40 27.26
C VAL A 132 14.47 10.78 27.83
N MET A 133 13.94 11.82 27.20
CA MET A 133 13.92 13.14 27.79
C MET A 133 12.88 13.10 28.90
N PRO A 134 13.27 13.27 30.18
CA PRO A 134 12.28 13.42 31.23
C PRO A 134 11.49 14.69 30.93
N VAL A 135 10.16 14.58 30.93
CA VAL A 135 9.29 15.75 31.00
C VAL A 135 9.50 16.37 32.39
N ALA A 136 9.95 17.62 32.40
CA ALA A 136 10.06 18.45 33.60
C ALA A 136 8.70 19.06 33.96
#